data_AF-A0A662UDW7-F1
#
_entry.id   AF-A0A662UDW7-F1
#
_cell.length_a   1.000
_cell.length_b   1.000
_cell.length_c   1.000
_cell.angle_alpha   90.00
_cell.angle_beta   90.00
_cell.angle_gamma   90.00
#
_symmetry.space_group_name_H-M   'P 1'
#
loop_
_entity.id
_entity.type
_entity.pdbx_description
1 polymer ?
#
loop_
_entity_poly.entity_id
_entity_poly.type
_entity_poly.pdbx_seq_one_letter_code
_entity_poly.pdbx_strand_id
1 'polypeptide(L)'
;MFKIIIKGALRGLAEVMVSIVIPIYVIYTLATRYLSAIPEAPLIFKEIRPGYSIEEIIIVLVFLYVLIAIIEEHETWRTLGAALKIFIMIAGFLVLYTLLGGGILNYSGVIEGYEVIATVNISIFMYLYGILVVFPAILASIMEIVGKASGTSE
;
A
#
# COMPACT_ATOMS: atom_id res chain seq x y z
N MET A 1 21.44 18.37 -10.96
CA MET A 1 20.15 17.87 -11.51
C MET A 1 20.12 16.34 -11.59
N PHE A 2 20.96 15.69 -12.41
CA PHE A 2 20.99 14.22 -12.52
C PHE A 2 21.22 13.48 -11.18
N LYS A 3 22.14 13.97 -10.34
CA LYS A 3 22.38 13.43 -8.99
C LYS A 3 21.16 13.53 -8.07
N ILE A 4 20.36 14.59 -8.20
CA ILE A 4 19.13 14.81 -7.41
C ILE A 4 18.07 13.81 -7.85
N ILE A 5 17.92 13.62 -9.17
CA ILE A 5 16.97 12.66 -9.75
C ILE A 5 17.30 11.23 -9.32
N ILE A 6 18.56 10.80 -9.42
CA ILE A 6 18.97 9.45 -9.00
C ILE A 6 18.76 9.24 -7.50
N LYS A 7 19.16 10.22 -6.68
CA LYS A 7 19.00 10.13 -5.22
C LYS A 7 17.52 10.03 -4.84
N GLY A 8 16.68 10.91 -5.40
CA GLY A 8 15.24 10.89 -5.18
C GLY A 8 14.60 9.59 -5.66
N ALA A 9 15.00 9.08 -6.83
CA ALA A 9 14.45 7.83 -7.37
C ALA A 9 14.80 6.61 -6.51
N LEU A 10 16.06 6.47 -6.07
CA LEU A 10 16.47 5.38 -5.19
C LEU A 10 15.76 5.45 -3.83
N ARG A 11 15.62 6.66 -3.28
CA ARG A 11 14.88 6.89 -2.03
C ARG A 11 13.41 6.51 -2.20
N GLY A 12 12.75 6.98 -3.26
CA GLY A 12 11.35 6.66 -3.54
C GLY A 12 11.12 5.16 -3.73
N LEU A 13 12.02 4.47 -4.44
CA LEU A 13 11.95 3.00 -4.58
C LEU A 13 12.06 2.30 -3.23
N ALA A 14 13.03 2.68 -2.40
CA ALA A 14 13.21 2.08 -1.08
C ALA A 14 12.00 2.34 -0.16
N GLU A 15 11.48 3.56 -0.15
CA GLU A 15 10.32 3.93 0.64
C GLU A 15 9.07 3.16 0.21
N VAL A 16 8.80 3.01 -1.10
CA VAL A 16 7.67 2.22 -1.59
C VAL A 16 7.80 0.74 -1.25
N MET A 17 9.01 0.19 -1.36
CA MET A 17 9.23 -1.22 -1.05
C MET A 17 8.83 -1.53 0.39
N VAL A 18 9.26 -0.70 1.34
CA VAL A 18 8.97 -0.85 2.76
C VAL A 18 7.52 -0.48 3.09
N SER A 19 6.99 0.57 2.46
CA SER A 19 5.70 1.13 2.83
C SER A 19 4.51 0.53 2.11
N ILE A 20 4.69 -0.15 0.98
CA ILE A 20 3.57 -0.63 0.14
C ILE A 20 3.81 -2.09 -0.30
N VAL A 21 4.91 -2.36 -0.99
CA VAL A 21 5.13 -3.66 -1.65
C VAL A 21 5.25 -4.80 -0.65
N ILE A 22 6.15 -4.67 0.34
CA ILE A 22 6.35 -5.71 1.35
C ILE A 22 5.08 -5.95 2.17
N PRO A 23 4.40 -4.93 2.73
CA PRO A 23 3.16 -5.13 3.47
C PRO A 23 2.06 -5.82 2.66
N ILE A 24 1.82 -5.38 1.41
CA ILE A 24 0.81 -6.02 0.55
C ILE A 24 1.19 -7.47 0.26
N TYR A 25 2.46 -7.72 -0.06
CA TYR A 25 2.92 -9.08 -0.33
C TYR A 25 2.74 -10.00 0.87
N VAL A 26 3.04 -9.52 2.08
CA VAL A 26 2.82 -10.27 3.33
C VAL A 26 1.33 -10.55 3.54
N ILE A 27 0.47 -9.54 3.38
CA ILE A 27 -0.99 -9.69 3.51
C ILE A 27 -1.52 -10.72 2.50
N TYR A 28 -1.09 -10.63 1.25
CA TYR A 28 -1.48 -11.53 0.17
C TYR A 28 -0.99 -12.97 0.43
N THR A 29 0.27 -13.14 0.85
CA THR A 29 0.86 -14.46 1.14
C THR A 29 0.18 -15.13 2.33
N LEU A 30 -0.18 -14.36 3.37
CA LEU A 30 -0.93 -14.87 4.50
C LEU A 30 -2.34 -15.28 4.07
N ALA A 31 -3.05 -14.43 3.33
CA ALA A 31 -4.38 -14.73 2.81
C ALA A 31 -4.40 -16.03 1.97
N THR A 32 -3.42 -16.20 1.08
CA THR A 32 -3.30 -17.39 0.22
C THR A 32 -2.88 -18.66 0.96
N ARG A 33 -2.05 -18.55 2.01
CA ARG A 33 -1.75 -19.70 2.90
C ARG A 33 -2.98 -20.22 3.64
N TYR A 34 -3.87 -19.33 4.09
CA TYR A 34 -5.13 -19.76 4.72
C TYR A 34 -6.05 -20.48 3.74
N LEU A 35 -6.05 -20.10 2.46
CA LEU A 35 -6.84 -20.77 1.43
C LEU A 35 -6.33 -22.15 1.05
N SER A 36 -5.01 -22.29 0.92
CA SER A 36 -4.39 -23.57 0.55
C SER A 36 -4.51 -24.64 1.64
N ALA A 37 -4.91 -24.25 2.86
CA ALA A 37 -5.33 -25.18 3.91
C ALA A 37 -6.72 -25.80 3.67
N ILE A 38 -7.50 -25.27 2.72
CA ILE A 38 -8.77 -25.86 2.26
C ILE A 38 -8.43 -26.74 1.04
N PRO A 39 -8.43 -28.08 1.17
CA PRO A 39 -8.01 -28.97 0.09
C PRO A 39 -8.96 -28.86 -1.12
N GLU A 40 -8.38 -28.88 -2.33
CA GLU A 40 -9.04 -29.16 -3.62
C GLU A 40 -10.23 -28.28 -4.05
N ALA A 41 -10.37 -27.09 -3.49
CA ALA A 41 -11.40 -26.16 -3.93
C ALA A 41 -10.84 -25.16 -4.96
N PRO A 42 -11.36 -25.09 -6.20
CA PRO A 42 -11.13 -23.94 -7.08
C PRO A 42 -11.93 -22.75 -6.52
N LEU A 43 -11.44 -22.20 -5.41
CA LEU A 43 -12.01 -21.06 -4.73
C LEU A 43 -11.73 -19.82 -5.56
N ILE A 44 -12.79 -19.24 -6.13
CA ILE A 44 -12.72 -17.99 -6.86
C ILE A 44 -13.05 -16.86 -5.87
N PHE A 45 -12.20 -15.84 -5.84
CA PHE A 45 -12.46 -14.60 -5.12
C PHE A 45 -13.77 -13.97 -5.63
N LYS A 46 -14.77 -13.81 -4.76
CA LYS A 46 -16.08 -13.28 -5.16
C LYS A 46 -16.09 -11.76 -5.32
N GLU A 47 -15.07 -11.04 -4.85
CA GLU A 47 -15.16 -9.58 -4.60
C GLU A 47 -14.20 -8.65 -5.36
N ILE A 48 -13.36 -9.09 -6.31
CA ILE A 48 -12.51 -8.14 -7.05
C ILE A 48 -13.18 -7.72 -8.38
N ARG A 49 -13.91 -6.59 -8.40
CA ARG A 49 -14.20 -5.81 -9.63
C ARG A 49 -14.29 -4.29 -9.36
N PRO A 50 -13.88 -3.39 -10.30
CA PRO A 50 -13.56 -3.65 -11.71
C PRO A 50 -12.14 -3.24 -12.17
N GLY A 51 -11.68 -3.90 -13.23
CA GLY A 51 -10.80 -3.33 -14.26
C GLY A 51 -9.29 -3.47 -14.09
N TYR A 52 -8.77 -3.39 -12.86
CA TYR A 52 -7.32 -3.37 -12.60
C TYR A 52 -6.92 -4.45 -11.59
N SER A 53 -5.84 -5.15 -11.91
CA SER A 53 -5.15 -6.09 -11.02
C SER A 53 -4.47 -5.35 -9.87
N ILE A 54 -4.28 -6.03 -8.73
CA ILE A 54 -3.56 -5.47 -7.57
C ILE A 54 -2.15 -5.06 -8.00
N GLU A 55 -1.55 -5.84 -8.90
CA GLU A 55 -0.24 -5.62 -9.50
C GLU A 55 -0.18 -4.30 -10.28
N GLU A 56 -1.17 -4.00 -11.11
CA GLU A 56 -1.24 -2.73 -11.85
C GLU A 56 -1.32 -1.53 -10.90
N ILE A 57 -2.08 -1.66 -9.81
CA ILE A 57 -2.20 -0.62 -8.80
C ILE A 57 -0.89 -0.41 -8.05
N ILE A 58 -0.19 -1.49 -7.71
CA ILE A 58 1.15 -1.43 -7.11
C ILE A 58 2.13 -0.72 -8.05
N ILE A 59 2.13 -1.05 -9.35
CA ILE A 59 3.02 -0.43 -10.33
C ILE A 59 2.78 1.09 -10.40
N VAL A 60 1.51 1.51 -10.44
CA VAL A 60 1.15 2.94 -10.45
C VAL A 60 1.60 3.62 -9.16
N LEU A 61 1.38 3.01 -8.00
CA LEU A 61 1.82 3.55 -6.71
C LEU A 61 3.34 3.70 -6.64
N VAL A 62 4.09 2.68 -7.09
CA VAL A 62 5.56 2.72 -7.16
C VAL A 62 6.02 3.89 -8.02
N PHE A 63 5.45 4.01 -9.22
CA PHE A 63 5.81 5.06 -10.15
C PHE A 63 5.55 6.46 -9.57
N LEU A 64 4.38 6.67 -8.99
CA LEU A 64 4.01 7.96 -8.40
C LEU A 64 4.91 8.33 -7.22
N TYR A 65 5.23 7.38 -6.35
CA TYR A 65 6.10 7.63 -5.20
C TYR A 65 7.53 7.98 -5.63
N VAL A 66 8.05 7.34 -6.68
CA VAL A 66 9.36 7.66 -7.25
C VAL A 66 9.38 9.09 -7.76
N LEU A 67 8.35 9.51 -8.49
CA LEU A 67 8.22 10.89 -8.95
C LEU A 67 8.15 11.88 -7.77
N ILE A 68 7.37 11.56 -6.74
CA ILE A 68 7.26 12.41 -5.55
C ILE A 68 8.59 12.51 -4.81
N ALA A 69 9.31 11.42 -4.64
CA ALA A 69 10.62 11.43 -3.98
C ALA A 69 11.66 12.25 -4.77
N ILE A 70 11.58 12.27 -6.10
CA ILE A 70 12.37 13.18 -6.94
C ILE A 70 12.01 14.64 -6.67
N ILE A 71 10.71 14.95 -6.53
CA ILE A 71 10.21 16.30 -6.22
C ILE A 71 10.64 16.73 -4.80
N GLU A 72 10.57 15.83 -3.81
CA GLU A 72 11.01 16.05 -2.43
C GLU A 72 12.48 16.48 -2.36
N GLU A 73 13.29 15.90 -3.24
CA GLU A 73 14.73 16.15 -3.26
C GLU A 73 15.12 17.50 -3.86
N HIS A 74 14.15 18.21 -4.45
CA HIS A 74 14.31 19.59 -4.91
C HIS A 74 13.91 20.58 -3.81
N GLU A 75 14.84 21.42 -3.33
CA GLU A 75 14.62 22.31 -2.18
C GLU A 75 13.35 23.17 -2.29
N THR A 76 13.08 23.71 -3.48
CA THR A 76 11.90 24.54 -3.77
C THR A 76 10.57 23.78 -3.69
N TRP A 77 10.57 22.51 -4.10
CA TRP A 77 9.35 21.70 -4.23
C TRP A 77 9.21 20.67 -3.12
N ARG A 78 10.14 20.66 -2.17
CA ARG A 78 10.22 19.67 -1.10
C ARG A 78 8.93 19.57 -0.28
N THR A 79 8.34 20.71 0.10
CA THR A 79 7.08 20.74 0.86
C THR A 79 5.90 20.21 0.03
N LEU A 80 5.88 20.51 -1.27
CA LEU A 80 4.88 19.95 -2.20
C LEU A 80 5.03 18.44 -2.31
N GLY A 81 6.27 17.94 -2.44
CA GLY A 81 6.59 16.52 -2.44
C GLY A 81 6.08 15.81 -1.19
N ALA A 82 6.39 16.33 0.00
CA ALA A 82 5.93 15.78 1.28
C ALA A 82 4.39 15.75 1.39
N ALA A 83 3.70 16.80 0.94
CA ALA A 83 2.24 16.84 0.95
C ALA A 83 1.62 15.81 -0.02
N LEU A 84 2.17 15.69 -1.24
CA LEU A 84 1.76 14.67 -2.21
C LEU A 84 1.99 13.26 -1.69
N LYS A 85 3.09 13.04 -0.97
CA LYS A 85 3.42 11.75 -0.36
C LYS A 85 2.39 11.32 0.67
N ILE A 86 1.96 12.25 1.54
CA ILE A 86 0.87 12.01 2.50
C ILE A 86 -0.41 11.65 1.75
N PHE A 87 -0.78 12.43 0.73
CA PHE A 87 -1.99 12.19 -0.05
C PHE A 87 -2.00 10.81 -0.70
N ILE A 88 -0.88 10.41 -1.34
CA ILE A 88 -0.77 9.09 -1.97
C ILE A 88 -0.76 7.96 -0.95
N MET A 89 -0.15 8.12 0.22
CA MET A 89 -0.22 7.09 1.27
C MET A 89 -1.64 6.87 1.77
N ILE A 90 -2.40 7.93 1.99
CA ILE A 90 -3.81 7.83 2.40
C ILE A 90 -4.64 7.20 1.28
N ALA A 91 -4.51 7.70 0.05
CA ALA A 91 -5.24 7.18 -1.11
C ALA A 91 -4.90 5.71 -1.37
N GLY A 92 -3.61 5.33 -1.30
CA GLY A 92 -3.15 3.96 -1.46
C GLY A 92 -3.69 3.05 -0.37
N PHE A 93 -3.66 3.47 0.89
CA PHE A 93 -4.27 2.71 1.99
C PHE A 93 -5.78 2.50 1.77
N LEU A 94 -6.52 3.55 1.40
CA LEU A 94 -7.96 3.47 1.15
C LEU A 94 -8.27 2.53 -0.03
N VAL A 95 -7.53 2.64 -1.13
CA VAL A 95 -7.69 1.75 -2.29
C VAL A 95 -7.46 0.30 -1.89
N LEU A 96 -6.38 0.00 -1.16
CA LEU A 96 -6.13 -1.35 -0.66
C LEU A 96 -7.22 -1.84 0.29
N TYR A 97 -7.68 -0.97 1.20
CA TYR A 97 -8.75 -1.28 2.14
C TYR A 97 -10.04 -1.65 1.41
N THR A 98 -10.42 -0.89 0.37
CA THR A 98 -11.60 -1.16 -0.44
C THR A 98 -11.43 -2.44 -1.28
N LEU A 99 -10.28 -2.62 -1.94
CA LEU A 99 -10.01 -3.82 -2.76
C LEU A 99 -10.01 -5.11 -1.95
N LEU A 100 -9.57 -5.04 -0.70
CA LEU A 100 -9.53 -6.19 0.20
C LEU A 100 -10.82 -6.35 1.00
N GLY A 101 -11.91 -5.67 0.64
CA GLY A 101 -13.21 -5.83 1.30
C GLY A 101 -13.18 -5.46 2.80
N GLY A 102 -12.40 -4.45 3.18
CA GLY A 102 -12.16 -4.12 4.59
C GLY A 102 -11.37 -5.19 5.34
N GLY A 103 -10.69 -6.08 4.61
CA GLY A 103 -9.93 -7.21 5.13
C GLY A 103 -10.79 -8.47 5.32
N ILE A 104 -12.02 -8.48 4.83
CA ILE A 104 -12.87 -9.68 4.83
C ILE A 104 -12.87 -10.23 3.41
N LEU A 105 -12.09 -11.28 3.19
CA LEU A 105 -11.96 -11.90 1.87
C LEU A 105 -12.94 -13.06 1.77
N ASN A 106 -13.93 -12.93 0.90
CA ASN A 106 -14.93 -13.96 0.64
C ASN A 106 -14.57 -14.77 -0.60
N TYR A 107 -14.53 -16.08 -0.43
CA TYR A 107 -14.25 -17.06 -1.46
C TYR A 107 -15.42 -18.00 -1.60
N SER A 108 -15.73 -18.36 -2.84
CA SER A 108 -16.70 -19.41 -3.12
C SER A 108 -16.14 -20.42 -4.11
N GLY A 109 -16.46 -21.69 -3.89
CA GLY A 109 -16.11 -22.77 -4.80
C GLY A 109 -17.12 -23.91 -4.66
N VAL A 110 -16.99 -24.91 -5.53
CA VAL A 110 -17.78 -26.14 -5.47
C VAL A 110 -16.83 -27.27 -5.10
N ILE A 111 -17.10 -27.96 -3.98
CA ILE A 111 -16.36 -29.15 -3.54
C ILE A 111 -17.35 -30.31 -3.52
N GLU A 112 -17.06 -31.39 -4.28
CA GLU A 112 -17.90 -32.59 -4.33
C GLU A 112 -19.41 -32.32 -4.59
N GLY A 113 -19.74 -31.25 -5.32
CA GLY A 113 -21.12 -30.86 -5.64
C GLY A 113 -21.80 -29.94 -4.62
N TYR A 114 -21.12 -29.57 -3.52
CA TYR A 114 -21.59 -28.61 -2.52
C TYR A 114 -20.96 -27.23 -2.75
N GLU A 115 -21.79 -26.17 -2.68
CA GLU A 115 -21.27 -24.79 -2.67
C GLU A 115 -20.62 -24.50 -1.31
N VAL A 116 -19.33 -24.23 -1.33
CA VAL A 116 -18.53 -23.89 -0.15
C VAL A 116 -18.20 -22.41 -0.20
N ILE A 117 -18.53 -21.71 0.88
CA ILE A 117 -18.18 -20.31 1.10
C ILE A 117 -17.14 -20.28 2.21
N ALA A 118 -15.96 -19.77 1.90
CA ALA A 118 -14.90 -19.55 2.88
C ALA A 118 -14.69 -18.05 3.06
N THR A 119 -14.68 -17.60 4.31
CA THR A 119 -14.40 -16.20 4.65
C THR A 119 -13.09 -16.14 5.42
N VAL A 120 -12.13 -15.40 4.90
CA VAL A 120 -10.85 -15.15 5.56
C VAL A 120 -10.83 -13.71 6.06
N ASN A 121 -10.75 -13.52 7.37
CA ASN A 121 -10.63 -12.20 7.97
C ASN A 121 -9.14 -11.86 8.21
N ILE A 122 -8.62 -10.95 7.40
CA ILE A 122 -7.29 -10.35 7.49
C ILE A 122 -7.35 -8.88 7.97
N SER A 123 -8.49 -8.40 8.47
CA SER A 123 -8.65 -6.99 8.89
C SER A 123 -7.60 -6.58 9.92
N ILE A 124 -7.18 -7.49 10.81
CA ILE A 124 -6.12 -7.21 11.79
C ILE A 124 -4.77 -6.89 11.12
N PHE A 125 -4.41 -7.57 10.03
CA PHE A 125 -3.18 -7.28 9.29
C PHE A 125 -3.26 -5.95 8.56
N MET A 126 -4.44 -5.58 8.05
CA MET A 126 -4.63 -4.25 7.47
C MET A 126 -4.58 -3.13 8.50
N TYR A 127 -5.14 -3.33 9.70
CA TYR A 127 -5.01 -2.37 10.78
C TYR A 127 -3.57 -2.23 11.26
N LEU A 128 -2.84 -3.34 11.39
CA LEU A 128 -1.41 -3.33 11.70
C LEU A 128 -0.62 -2.59 10.63
N TYR A 129 -0.92 -2.79 9.35
CA TYR A 129 -0.33 -2.01 8.26
C TYR A 129 -0.60 -0.51 8.39
N GLY A 130 -1.87 -0.14 8.64
CA GLY A 130 -2.25 1.26 8.87
C GLY A 130 -1.50 1.90 10.04
N ILE A 131 -1.40 1.20 11.17
CA ILE A 131 -0.80 1.72 12.41
C ILE A 131 0.73 1.72 12.38
N LEU A 132 1.36 0.67 11.83
CA LEU A 132 2.81 0.49 11.90
C LEU A 132 3.55 1.11 10.71
N VAL A 133 2.88 1.32 9.59
CA VAL A 133 3.53 1.77 8.36
C VAL A 133 2.95 3.11 7.91
N VAL A 134 1.63 3.17 7.68
CA VAL A 134 0.99 4.37 7.11
C VAL A 134 1.02 5.53 8.11
N PHE A 135 0.62 5.30 9.36
CA PHE A 135 0.54 6.34 10.38
C PHE A 135 1.92 6.96 10.71
N PRO A 136 3.00 6.20 10.95
CA PRO A 136 4.32 6.79 11.21
C PRO A 136 4.87 7.55 10.01
N ALA A 137 4.61 7.08 8.78
CA ALA A 137 5.05 7.77 7.58
C ALA A 137 4.30 9.10 7.35
N ILE A 138 3.00 9.14 7.64
CA ILE A 138 2.22 10.38 7.66
C ILE A 138 2.76 11.33 8.73
N LEU A 139 2.98 10.84 9.96
CA LEU A 139 3.47 11.64 11.07
C LEU A 139 4.85 12.25 10.75
N ALA A 140 5.78 11.46 10.20
CA ALA A 140 7.08 11.94 9.77
C ALA A 140 6.98 13.06 8.72
N SER A 141 6.09 12.88 7.74
CA SER A 141 5.87 13.87 6.67
C SER A 141 5.24 15.16 7.23
N ILE A 142 4.31 15.06 8.18
CA ILE A 142 3.73 16.23 8.86
C ILE A 142 4.80 16.96 9.68
N MET A 143 5.63 16.24 10.45
CA MET A 143 6.71 16.86 11.23
C MET A 143 7.70 17.60 10.33
N GLU A 144 8.01 17.05 9.15
CA GLU A 144 8.87 17.71 8.18
C GLU A 144 8.25 19.02 7.65
N ILE A 145 6.96 19.01 7.33
CA ILE A 145 6.23 20.20 6.86
C ILE A 145 6.17 21.26 7.97
N VAL A 146 5.81 20.86 9.19
CA VAL A 146 5.63 21.76 10.34
C VAL A 146 6.96 22.34 10.79
N GLY A 147 8.01 21.53 10.93
CA GLY A 147 9.33 21.97 11.37
C GLY A 147 9.97 23.02 10.46
N LYS A 148 9.61 23.02 9.16
CA LYS A 148 9.99 24.08 8.22
C LYS A 148 9.11 25.33 8.31
N ALA A 149 7.81 25.16 8.52
CA ALA A 149 6.89 26.29 8.67
C ALA A 149 7.17 27.12 9.94
N SER A 150 7.66 26.48 11.01
CA SER A 150 8.05 27.14 12.26
C SER A 150 9.42 27.81 12.23
N GLY A 151 10.19 27.71 11.15
CA GLY A 151 11.55 28.28 11.06
C GLY A 151 12.58 27.61 11.98
N THR A 152 12.23 26.47 12.59
CA THR A 152 13.09 25.68 13.47
C THR A 152 13.92 24.66 12.69
N SER A 153 14.45 25.06 11.54
CA SER A 153 15.49 24.27 10.86
C SER A 153 16.84 24.67 11.46
N GLU A 154 17.42 23.80 12.29
CA GLU A 154 18.88 23.76 12.47
C GLU A 154 19.56 23.41 11.14
#